data_AF-A0A830GGP9-F1
#
_entry.id   AF-A0A830GGP9-F1
#
_cell.length_a   1.000
_cell.length_b   1.000
_cell.length_c   1.000
_cell.angle_alpha   90.00
_cell.angle_beta   90.00
_cell.angle_gamma   90.00
#
_symmetry.space_group_name_H-M   'P 1'
#
loop_
_entity.id
_entity.type
_entity.pdbx_description
1 polymer ?
#
loop_
_entity_poly.entity_id
_entity_poly.type
_entity_poly.pdbx_seq_one_letter_code
_entity_poly.pdbx_strand_id
1 'polypeptide(L)'
;MSETRPTFGALVLASLAGVVGTKYLLGGALAMVTESVGSSMLVADSIALTVGCGVMLGVVTGGFVDGAVWARFAAIAAFVVVSGLSVSAVLAADPIVLVETVGMGLAVAYLLVRNPIERLEEPDVESEDSASRFGSTLR
;
A
#
# COMPACT_ATOMS: atom_id res chain seq x y z
N MET A 1 -6.33 -10.07 20.32
CA MET A 1 -6.25 -9.48 18.96
C MET A 1 -5.44 -10.47 18.15
N SER A 2 -5.99 -11.06 17.08
CA SER A 2 -5.23 -11.98 16.22
C SER A 2 -4.00 -11.27 15.68
N GLU A 3 -2.80 -11.81 15.85
CA GLU A 3 -1.60 -11.23 15.25
C GLU A 3 -1.72 -11.28 13.72
N THR A 4 -1.50 -10.16 13.05
CA THR A 4 -1.43 -10.09 11.59
C THR A 4 0.00 -9.80 11.18
N ARG A 5 0.44 -10.40 10.06
CA ARG A 5 1.75 -10.10 9.49
C ARG A 5 1.64 -9.72 8.01
N PRO A 6 2.40 -8.72 7.56
CA PRO A 6 2.46 -8.38 6.16
C PRO A 6 3.21 -9.45 5.38
N THR A 7 2.65 -9.85 4.24
CA THR A 7 3.34 -10.73 3.29
C THR A 7 4.41 -9.96 2.50
N PHE A 8 5.28 -10.68 1.78
CA PHE A 8 6.18 -10.04 0.81
C PHE A 8 5.43 -9.14 -0.19
N GLY A 9 4.24 -9.57 -0.62
CA GLY A 9 3.38 -8.76 -1.48
C GLY A 9 2.97 -7.42 -0.84
N ALA A 10 2.66 -7.41 0.45
CA ALA A 10 2.37 -6.16 1.18
C ALA A 10 3.59 -5.23 1.19
N LEU A 11 4.80 -5.77 1.37
CA LEU A 11 6.03 -4.96 1.36
C LEU A 11 6.34 -4.38 -0.03
N VAL A 12 6.07 -5.11 -1.11
CA VAL A 12 6.19 -4.60 -2.48
C VAL A 12 5.17 -3.48 -2.75
N LEU A 13 3.94 -3.63 -2.25
CA LEU A 13 2.92 -2.58 -2.36
C LEU A 13 3.27 -1.35 -1.53
N ALA A 14 3.81 -1.56 -0.33
CA ALA A 14 4.31 -0.50 0.54
C ALA A 14 5.47 0.26 -0.12
N SER A 15 6.40 -0.44 -0.77
CA SER A 15 7.52 0.23 -1.45
C SER A 15 7.06 1.05 -2.65
N LEU A 16 6.12 0.52 -3.45
CA LEU A 16 5.50 1.28 -4.54
C LEU A 16 4.81 2.55 -4.03
N ALA A 17 3.94 2.42 -3.01
CA ALA A 17 3.26 3.56 -2.40
C ALA A 17 4.26 4.56 -1.79
N GLY A 18 5.30 4.06 -1.11
CA GLY A 18 6.31 4.88 -0.45
C GLY A 18 7.15 5.68 -1.43
N VAL A 19 7.62 5.07 -2.52
CA VAL A 19 8.42 5.75 -3.55
C VAL A 19 7.59 6.84 -4.24
N VAL A 20 6.39 6.51 -4.70
CA VAL A 20 5.51 7.47 -5.39
C VAL A 20 5.05 8.57 -4.42
N GLY A 21 4.68 8.20 -3.20
CA GLY A 21 4.28 9.15 -2.16
C GLY A 21 5.39 10.13 -1.80
N THR A 22 6.62 9.63 -1.61
CA THR A 22 7.79 10.47 -1.31
C THR A 22 8.10 11.42 -2.46
N LYS A 23 8.03 10.94 -3.71
CA LYS A 23 8.18 11.79 -4.90
C LYS A 23 7.22 12.97 -4.86
N TYR A 24 5.93 12.75 -4.57
CA TYR A 24 4.95 13.84 -4.52
C TYR A 24 5.14 14.76 -3.31
N LEU A 25 5.52 14.24 -2.14
CA LEU A 25 5.87 15.11 -0.99
C LEU A 25 7.03 16.03 -1.32
N LEU A 26 8.10 15.49 -1.92
CA LEU A 26 9.26 16.28 -2.35
C LEU A 26 8.91 17.23 -3.49
N GLY A 27 8.14 16.79 -4.49
CA GLY A 27 7.68 17.62 -5.60
C GLY A 27 6.83 18.80 -5.14
N GLY A 28 5.89 18.55 -4.23
CA GLY A 28 5.08 19.60 -3.61
C GLY A 28 5.91 20.57 -2.76
N ALA A 29 6.84 20.06 -1.96
CA ALA A 29 7.74 20.90 -1.17
C ALA A 29 8.66 21.76 -2.05
N LEU A 30 9.20 21.22 -3.15
CA LEU A 30 10.00 21.97 -4.11
C LEU A 30 9.15 23.06 -4.78
N ALA A 31 7.92 22.74 -5.21
CA ALA A 31 7.03 23.70 -5.87
C ALA A 31 6.58 24.85 -4.96
N MET A 32 6.69 24.70 -3.63
CA MET A 32 6.47 25.79 -2.69
C MET A 32 7.64 26.79 -2.65
N VAL A 33 8.83 26.39 -3.09
CA VAL A 33 10.08 27.17 -2.94
C VAL A 33 10.64 27.62 -4.30
N THR A 34 10.28 26.95 -5.40
CA THR A 34 10.79 27.26 -6.75
C THR A 34 9.66 27.63 -7.71
N GLU A 35 9.92 28.61 -8.60
CA GLU A 35 8.95 29.05 -9.62
C GLU A 35 8.72 28.02 -10.74
N SER A 36 9.64 27.08 -10.92
CA SER A 36 9.50 26.00 -11.90
C SER A 36 9.86 24.66 -11.28
N VAL A 37 8.97 23.69 -11.46
CA VAL A 37 9.16 22.28 -11.12
C VAL A 37 8.72 21.47 -12.33
N GLY A 38 9.38 20.35 -12.59
CA GLY A 38 9.00 19.47 -13.70
C GLY A 38 7.55 18.99 -13.56
N SER A 39 6.82 18.95 -14.67
CA SER A 39 5.41 18.50 -14.71
C SER A 39 5.21 17.09 -14.13
N SER A 40 6.22 16.24 -14.21
CA SER A 40 6.21 14.88 -13.65
C SER A 40 6.15 14.84 -12.13
N MET A 41 6.49 15.93 -11.45
CA MET A 41 6.54 16.05 -9.98
C MET A 41 5.24 16.58 -9.38
N LEU A 42 4.34 17.12 -10.20
CA LEU A 42 3.07 17.70 -9.75
C LEU A 42 1.90 16.85 -10.23
N VAL A 43 0.91 16.69 -9.35
CA VAL A 43 -0.37 16.08 -9.67
C VAL A 43 -1.32 17.19 -10.13
N ALA A 44 -1.74 17.11 -11.39
CA ALA A 44 -2.66 18.06 -12.02
C ALA A 44 -2.24 19.53 -11.81
N ASP A 45 -0.93 19.82 -11.87
CA ASP A 45 -0.32 21.14 -11.66
C ASP A 45 -0.73 21.83 -10.34
N SER A 46 -1.13 21.04 -9.33
CA SER A 46 -1.62 21.55 -8.05
C SER A 46 -0.75 21.08 -6.89
N ILE A 47 -0.12 22.02 -6.19
CA ILE A 47 0.71 21.74 -5.01
C ILE A 47 -0.12 21.02 -3.93
N ALA A 48 -1.33 21.48 -3.67
CA ALA A 48 -2.21 20.91 -2.65
C ALA A 48 -2.58 19.45 -2.96
N LEU A 49 -2.93 19.15 -4.21
CA LEU A 49 -3.23 17.78 -4.64
C LEU A 49 -1.98 16.90 -4.59
N THR A 50 -0.82 17.44 -4.98
CA THR A 50 0.46 16.73 -4.95
C THR A 50 0.82 16.32 -3.52
N VAL A 51 0.84 17.26 -2.58
CA VAL A 51 1.12 16.96 -1.16
C VAL A 51 0.07 16.01 -0.59
N GLY A 52 -1.22 16.22 -0.89
CA GLY A 52 -2.31 15.35 -0.44
C GLY A 52 -2.15 13.91 -0.91
N CYS A 53 -1.79 13.69 -2.18
CA CYS A 53 -1.48 12.37 -2.72
C CYS A 53 -0.26 11.76 -2.03
N GLY A 54 0.78 12.55 -1.80
CA GLY A 54 1.97 12.14 -1.06
C GLY A 54 1.66 11.63 0.35
N VAL A 55 0.88 12.39 1.13
CA VAL A 55 0.45 12.00 2.48
C VAL A 55 -0.43 10.76 2.44
N MET A 56 -1.40 10.70 1.53
CA MET A 56 -2.30 9.55 1.39
C MET A 56 -1.51 8.26 1.12
N LEU A 57 -0.54 8.30 0.21
CA LEU A 57 0.32 7.16 -0.11
C LEU A 57 1.28 6.82 1.05
N GLY A 58 1.74 7.82 1.81
CA GLY A 58 2.49 7.61 3.05
C GLY A 58 1.68 6.83 4.10
N VAL A 59 0.40 7.17 4.27
CA VAL A 59 -0.53 6.44 5.17
C VAL A 59 -0.71 4.99 4.72
N VAL A 60 -0.88 4.76 3.41
CA VAL A 60 -0.98 3.41 2.85
C VAL A 60 0.31 2.60 3.10
N THR A 61 1.47 3.24 2.93
CA THR A 61 2.78 2.64 3.19
C THR A 61 2.88 2.18 4.64
N GLY A 62 2.57 3.06 5.60
CA GLY A 62 2.55 2.72 7.03
C GLY A 62 1.57 1.60 7.34
N GLY A 63 0.36 1.66 6.78
CA GLY A 63 -0.66 0.63 6.97
C GLY A 63 -0.20 -0.77 6.52
N PHE A 64 0.52 -0.88 5.39
CA PHE A 64 1.07 -2.17 4.96
C PHE A 64 2.25 -2.62 5.83
N VAL A 65 3.13 -1.71 6.25
CA VAL A 65 4.26 -2.04 7.14
C VAL A 65 3.76 -2.57 8.49
N ASP A 66 2.71 -1.97 9.03
CA ASP A 66 2.09 -2.36 10.30
C ASP A 66 1.18 -3.61 10.17
N GLY A 67 1.01 -4.14 8.96
CA GLY A 67 0.15 -5.29 8.72
C GLY A 67 -1.34 -5.00 8.95
N ALA A 68 -1.78 -3.75 8.77
CA ALA A 68 -3.14 -3.34 9.08
C ALA A 68 -4.14 -3.83 8.02
N VAL A 69 -5.25 -4.44 8.46
CA VAL A 69 -6.28 -5.01 7.56
C VAL A 69 -6.92 -3.95 6.65
N TRP A 70 -7.05 -2.71 7.14
CA TRP A 70 -7.62 -1.61 6.37
C TRP A 70 -6.71 -1.14 5.22
N ALA A 71 -5.40 -1.44 5.28
CA ALA A 71 -4.42 -0.98 4.30
C ALA A 71 -4.75 -1.44 2.89
N ARG A 72 -5.33 -2.64 2.73
CA ARG A 72 -5.81 -3.15 1.44
C ARG A 72 -6.80 -2.20 0.76
N PHE A 73 -7.85 -1.81 1.47
CA PHE A 73 -8.92 -0.98 0.90
C PHE A 73 -8.44 0.45 0.69
N ALA A 74 -7.66 0.98 1.63
CA ALA A 74 -7.03 2.28 1.49
C ALA A 74 -6.09 2.34 0.29
N ALA A 75 -5.29 1.29 0.04
CA ALA A 75 -4.39 1.21 -1.10
C ALA A 75 -5.13 1.18 -2.43
N ILE A 76 -6.19 0.39 -2.54
CA ILE A 76 -7.02 0.35 -3.76
C ILE A 76 -7.57 1.75 -4.06
N ALA A 77 -8.19 2.39 -3.05
CA ALA A 77 -8.75 3.73 -3.21
C ALA A 77 -7.67 4.76 -3.58
N ALA A 78 -6.54 4.75 -2.87
CA ALA A 78 -5.43 5.67 -3.10
C ALA A 78 -4.84 5.52 -4.50
N PHE A 79 -4.55 4.30 -4.95
CA PHE A 79 -3.99 4.03 -6.26
C PHE A 79 -4.95 4.42 -7.39
N VAL A 80 -6.26 4.17 -7.23
CA VAL A 80 -7.26 4.61 -8.21
C VAL A 80 -7.34 6.14 -8.28
N VAL A 81 -7.38 6.82 -7.13
CA VAL A 81 -7.43 8.30 -7.08
C VAL A 81 -6.18 8.91 -7.70
N VAL A 82 -4.98 8.48 -7.31
CA VAL A 82 -3.72 9.01 -7.83
C VAL A 82 -3.59 8.76 -9.33
N SER A 83 -3.96 7.57 -9.79
CA SER A 83 -3.95 7.23 -11.22
C SER A 83 -4.94 8.10 -12.01
N GLY A 84 -6.15 8.32 -11.46
CA GLY A 84 -7.18 9.17 -12.06
C GLY A 84 -6.76 10.64 -12.17
N LEU A 85 -6.14 11.18 -11.12
CA LEU A 85 -5.61 12.55 -11.13
C LEU A 85 -4.41 12.73 -12.06
N SER A 86 -3.70 11.64 -12.38
CA SER A 86 -2.52 11.63 -13.25
C SER A 86 -2.85 11.45 -14.74
N VAL A 87 -4.12 11.31 -15.13
CA VAL A 87 -4.53 10.99 -16.52
C VAL A 87 -3.99 12.01 -17.54
N SER A 88 -3.99 13.31 -17.21
CA SER A 88 -3.46 14.34 -18.11
C SER A 88 -1.98 14.14 -18.43
N ALA A 89 -1.17 13.80 -17.43
CA ALA A 89 0.26 13.49 -17.60
C ALA A 89 0.49 12.18 -18.36
N VAL A 90 -0.38 11.17 -18.17
CA VAL A 90 -0.35 9.93 -18.96
C VAL A 90 -0.66 10.21 -20.43
N LEU A 91 -1.65 11.04 -20.74
CA LEU A 91 -1.99 11.44 -22.11
C LEU A 91 -0.87 12.26 -22.77
N ALA A 92 -0.10 13.01 -21.99
CA ALA A 92 1.11 13.69 -22.43
C ALA A 92 2.33 12.76 -22.63
N ALA A 93 2.15 11.44 -22.42
CA ALA A 93 3.18 10.42 -22.53
C ALA A 93 4.40 10.66 -21.63
N ASP A 94 4.20 11.23 -20.43
CA ASP A 94 5.26 11.33 -19.43
C ASP A 94 5.69 9.93 -19.00
N PRO A 95 6.95 9.51 -19.26
CA PRO A 95 7.37 8.14 -19.05
C PRO A 95 7.38 7.76 -17.57
N ILE A 96 7.64 8.72 -16.67
CA ILE A 96 7.70 8.46 -15.23
C ILE A 96 6.28 8.20 -14.72
N VAL A 97 5.35 9.10 -15.03
CA VAL A 97 3.95 8.98 -14.57
C VAL A 97 3.27 7.77 -15.19
N LEU A 98 3.61 7.41 -16.43
CA LEU A 98 3.09 6.22 -17.10
C LEU A 98 3.51 4.93 -16.37
N VAL A 99 4.79 4.79 -16.03
CA VAL A 99 5.29 3.63 -15.28
C VAL A 99 4.63 3.53 -13.90
N GLU A 100 4.49 4.64 -13.20
CA GLU A 100 3.81 4.70 -11.90
C GLU A 100 2.35 4.27 -12.01
N THR A 101 1.64 4.79 -13.01
CA THR A 101 0.22 4.49 -13.24
C THR A 101 0.01 3.02 -13.60
N VAL A 102 0.89 2.44 -14.43
CA VAL A 102 0.86 1.00 -14.75
C VAL A 102 1.13 0.17 -13.49
N GLY A 103 2.15 0.54 -12.70
CA GLY A 103 2.48 -0.13 -11.45
C GLY A 103 1.31 -0.11 -10.45
N MET A 104 0.68 1.04 -10.28
CA MET A 104 -0.51 1.21 -9.43
C MET A 104 -1.71 0.41 -9.97
N GLY A 105 -1.93 0.39 -11.29
CA GLY A 105 -3.00 -0.40 -11.91
C GLY A 105 -2.82 -1.91 -11.68
N LEU A 106 -1.60 -2.42 -11.85
CA LEU A 106 -1.27 -3.82 -11.56
C LEU A 106 -1.41 -4.13 -10.06
N ALA A 107 -0.99 -3.21 -9.19
CA ALA A 107 -1.17 -3.32 -7.75
C ALA A 107 -2.65 -3.41 -7.35
N VAL A 108 -3.52 -2.60 -7.96
CA VAL A 108 -4.97 -2.69 -7.76
C VAL A 108 -5.50 -4.05 -8.21
N ALA A 109 -5.14 -4.50 -9.41
CA ALA A 109 -5.56 -5.82 -9.91
C ALA A 109 -5.11 -6.95 -8.97
N TYR A 110 -3.87 -6.89 -8.47
CA TYR A 110 -3.36 -7.82 -7.47
C TYR A 110 -4.19 -7.79 -6.18
N LEU A 111 -4.47 -6.59 -5.65
CA LEU A 111 -5.22 -6.39 -4.40
C LEU A 111 -6.70 -6.79 -4.51
N LEU A 112 -7.29 -6.80 -5.71
CA LEU A 112 -8.64 -7.31 -5.91
C LEU A 112 -8.68 -8.84 -5.78
N VAL A 113 -7.63 -9.53 -6.25
CA VAL A 113 -7.57 -10.99 -6.28
C VAL A 113 -6.98 -11.58 -4.98
N ARG A 114 -6.02 -10.89 -4.36
CA ARG A 114 -5.27 -11.40 -3.20
C ARG A 114 -5.36 -10.44 -2.01
N ASN A 115 -5.39 -11.02 -0.81
CA ASN A 115 -5.23 -10.28 0.43
C ASN A 115 -3.76 -10.38 0.90
N PRO A 116 -2.99 -9.28 0.93
CA PRO A 116 -1.57 -9.34 1.27
C PRO A 116 -1.30 -9.29 2.78
N ILE A 117 -2.35 -9.25 3.61
CA ILE A 117 -2.25 -9.31 5.08
C ILE A 117 -2.71 -10.70 5.55
N GLU A 118 -1.79 -11.46 6.13
CA GLU A 118 -2.07 -12.79 6.68
C GLU A 118 -2.47 -12.68 8.15
N ARG A 119 -3.48 -13.46 8.55
CA ARG A 119 -3.81 -13.67 9.96
C ARG A 119 -2.97 -14.85 10.45
N LEU A 120 -2.25 -14.65 11.54
CA LEU A 120 -1.68 -15.77 12.27
C LEU A 120 -2.83 -16.39 13.06
N GLU A 121 -3.32 -17.52 12.58
CA GLU A 121 -4.11 -18.41 13.44
C GLU A 121 -3.17 -18.93 14.53
N GLU A 122 -3.50 -18.65 15.79
CA GLU A 122 -2.90 -19.38 16.91
C GLU A 122 -3.13 -20.86 16.61
N PRO A 123 -2.09 -21.71 16.65
CA PRO A 123 -2.30 -23.14 16.54
C PRO A 123 -3.27 -23.50 17.65
N ASP A 124 -4.43 -24.04 17.28
CA ASP A 124 -5.41 -24.59 18.19
C ASP A 124 -4.76 -25.84 18.80
N VAL A 125 -3.87 -25.62 19.76
CA VAL A 125 -3.38 -26.67 20.64
C VAL A 125 -4.56 -26.92 21.55
N GLU A 126 -5.44 -27.85 21.13
CA GLU A 126 -6.42 -28.47 22.02
C GLU A 126 -5.65 -28.97 23.25
N SER A 127 -5.59 -28.12 24.27
CA SER A 127 -4.90 -28.36 25.53
C SER A 127 -5.62 -29.40 26.39
N GLU A 128 -6.67 -30.03 25.86
CA GLU A 128 -7.49 -31.02 26.55
C GLU A 128 -7.16 -32.47 26.15
N ASP A 129 -6.42 -32.72 25.06
CA ASP A 129 -6.22 -34.09 24.57
C ASP A 129 -4.91 -34.77 25.02
N SER A 130 -4.05 -34.07 25.77
CA SER A 130 -2.81 -34.65 26.35
C SER A 130 -2.97 -35.22 27.77
N ALA A 131 -4.07 -34.94 28.47
CA ALA A 131 -4.29 -35.47 29.83
C ALA A 131 -5.11 -36.79 29.85
N SER A 132 -5.85 -37.12 28.79
CA SER A 132 -6.73 -38.31 28.76
C SER A 132 -6.03 -39.59 28.28
N ARG A 133 -4.90 -39.48 27.57
CA ARG A 133 -4.25 -40.63 26.92
C ARG A 133 -3.30 -41.45 27.80
N PHE A 134 -2.90 -40.93 28.96
CA PHE A 134 -2.04 -41.65 29.91
C PHE A 134 -2.81 -42.58 30.88
N GLY A 135 -4.15 -42.57 30.87
CA GLY A 135 -4.98 -43.40 31.76
C GLY A 135 -5.51 -44.71 31.15
N SER A 136 -5.37 -44.93 29.83
CA SER A 136 -6.08 -46.01 29.13
C SER A 136 -5.23 -47.24 28.79
N THR A 137 -3.94 -47.28 29.15
CA THR A 137 -3.04 -48.42 28.86
C THR A 137 -2.68 -49.26 30.09
N LEU A 138 -3.31 -49.03 31.24
CA LEU A 138 -3.20 -49.89 32.43
C LEU A 138 -4.55 -50.55 32.73
N ARG A 139 -4.91 -51.58 31.94
CA ARG A 139 -5.81 -52.64 32.41
C ARG A 139 -5.51 -53.95 31.71
#